data_AF-A0A2U1VTM7-F1
#
_entry.id   AF-A0A2U1VTM7-F1
#
_cell.length_a   1.000
_cell.length_b   1.000
_cell.length_c   1.000
_cell.angle_alpha   90.00
_cell.angle_beta   90.00
_cell.angle_gamma   90.00
#
_symmetry.space_group_name_H-M   'P 1'
#
loop_
_entity.id
_entity.type
_entity.pdbx_description
1 polymer ?
#
loop_
_entity_poly.entity_id
_entity_poly.type
_entity_poly.pdbx_seq_one_letter_code
_entity_poly.pdbx_strand_id
1 'polypeptide(L)'
;MFTAASFHVGDRVTIHTGQSGPQSIATVERYSHDGRCMILSDGSEWRSDGRRQWGFRGSYYKGPVVEPAQPGDEDHIGKRRAIGALRKFADSLNMDTPLSAEALRRILDVVEREKAALGKDGQ
;
A
#
# COMPACT_ATOMS: atom_id res chain seq x y z
N MET A 1 -10.57 14.78 -16.00
CA MET A 1 -11.68 13.92 -16.48
C MET A 1 -11.45 12.55 -15.86
N PHE A 2 -12.18 12.15 -14.81
CA PHE A 2 -12.05 10.80 -14.25
C PHE A 2 -13.06 9.92 -14.98
N THR A 3 -12.61 9.23 -16.02
CA THR A 3 -13.37 8.10 -16.58
C THR A 3 -13.64 7.13 -15.44
N ALA A 4 -14.90 6.76 -15.23
CA ALA A 4 -15.21 5.63 -14.36
C ALA A 4 -14.50 4.43 -15.00
N ALA A 5 -13.38 3.99 -14.42
CA ALA A 5 -12.68 2.83 -14.91
C ALA A 5 -13.66 1.66 -14.84
N SER A 6 -14.02 1.12 -15.99
CA SER A 6 -14.76 -0.14 -16.09
C SER A 6 -13.75 -1.24 -15.81
N PHE A 7 -13.74 -1.71 -14.56
CA PHE A 7 -12.92 -2.84 -14.16
C PHE A 7 -13.48 -4.14 -14.76
N HIS A 8 -12.61 -5.11 -15.02
CA HIS A 8 -12.95 -6.45 -15.49
C HIS A 8 -12.36 -7.49 -14.54
N VAL A 9 -12.97 -8.67 -14.50
CA VAL A 9 -12.40 -9.82 -13.78
C VAL A 9 -11.01 -10.14 -14.33
N GLY A 10 -10.03 -10.28 -13.44
CA GLY A 10 -8.62 -10.47 -13.78
C GLY A 10 -7.80 -9.18 -13.79
N ASP A 11 -8.42 -8.00 -13.74
CA ASP A 11 -7.69 -6.72 -13.71
C ASP A 11 -6.91 -6.57 -12.40
N ARG A 12 -5.63 -6.19 -12.51
CA ARG A 12 -4.84 -5.73 -11.36
C ARG A 12 -5.25 -4.32 -11.00
N VAL A 13 -5.55 -4.13 -9.72
CA VAL A 13 -6.02 -2.85 -9.17
C VAL A 13 -5.25 -2.49 -7.92
N THR A 14 -5.14 -1.19 -7.68
CA THR A 14 -4.51 -0.62 -6.49
C THR A 14 -5.59 0.03 -5.63
N ILE A 15 -5.56 -0.24 -4.33
CA ILE A 15 -6.38 0.47 -3.34
C ILE A 15 -5.57 1.69 -2.88
N HIS A 16 -6.09 2.88 -3.14
CA HIS A 16 -5.50 4.15 -2.75
C HIS A 16 -6.19 4.69 -1.51
N THR A 17 -5.41 5.15 -0.55
CA THR A 17 -5.92 5.94 0.57
C THR A 17 -5.65 7.42 0.30
N GLY A 18 -6.67 8.26 0.46
CA GLY A 18 -6.62 9.68 0.09
C GLY A 18 -5.49 10.51 0.73
N GLN A 19 -4.80 10.00 1.75
CA GLN A 19 -3.66 10.68 2.39
C GLN A 19 -2.31 9.97 2.20
N SER A 20 -2.27 8.72 1.76
CA SER A 20 -1.02 7.93 1.72
C SER A 20 -0.73 7.27 0.38
N GLY A 21 -1.57 7.53 -0.63
CA GLY A 21 -1.39 6.97 -1.97
C GLY A 21 -1.68 5.46 -2.00
N PRO A 22 -0.98 4.70 -2.87
CA PRO A 22 -1.10 3.25 -2.98
C PRO A 22 -0.93 2.54 -1.62
N GLN A 23 -1.92 1.75 -1.23
CA GLN A 23 -1.92 1.01 0.05
C GLN A 23 -1.70 -0.48 -0.16
N SER A 24 -2.41 -1.07 -1.12
CA SER A 24 -2.37 -2.49 -1.45
C SER A 24 -2.74 -2.69 -2.91
N ILE A 25 -2.30 -3.83 -3.46
CA ILE A 25 -2.68 -4.30 -4.78
C ILE A 25 -3.51 -5.56 -4.61
N ALA A 26 -4.54 -5.68 -5.41
CA ALA A 26 -5.38 -6.86 -5.51
C ALA A 26 -5.74 -7.11 -6.98
N THR A 27 -6.45 -8.21 -7.23
CA THR A 27 -7.02 -8.52 -8.55
C THR A 27 -8.54 -8.53 -8.43
N VAL A 28 -9.25 -8.08 -9.45
CA VAL A 28 -10.70 -8.21 -9.51
C VAL A 28 -11.04 -9.70 -9.68
N GLU A 29 -11.63 -10.29 -8.65
CA GLU A 29 -11.87 -11.74 -8.62
C GLU A 29 -13.22 -12.09 -9.26
N ARG A 30 -14.28 -11.36 -8.89
CA ARG A 30 -15.63 -11.58 -9.41
C ARG A 30 -16.55 -10.40 -9.11
N TYR A 31 -17.73 -10.43 -9.71
CA TYR A 31 -18.81 -9.51 -9.38
C TYR A 31 -19.96 -10.24 -8.67
N SER A 32 -20.69 -9.50 -7.83
CA SER A 32 -21.93 -9.91 -7.17
C SER A 32 -22.98 -8.80 -7.26
N HIS A 33 -24.20 -9.06 -6.76
CA HIS A 33 -25.31 -8.10 -6.76
C HIS A 33 -25.62 -7.48 -8.13
N ASP A 34 -25.76 -8.34 -9.14
CA ASP A 34 -26.03 -7.98 -10.54
C ASP A 34 -24.96 -7.06 -11.14
N GLY A 35 -23.68 -7.36 -10.86
CA GLY A 35 -22.55 -6.60 -11.40
C GLY A 35 -22.23 -5.30 -10.66
N ARG A 36 -22.96 -4.97 -9.58
CA ARG A 36 -22.78 -3.70 -8.86
C ARG A 36 -21.72 -3.75 -7.76
N CYS A 37 -21.41 -4.94 -7.28
CA CYS A 37 -20.40 -5.17 -6.27
C CYS A 37 -19.22 -5.91 -6.89
N MET A 38 -18.06 -5.28 -6.87
CA MET A 38 -16.77 -5.83 -7.27
C MET A 38 -16.10 -6.45 -6.05
N ILE A 39 -15.70 -7.72 -6.16
CA ILE A 39 -15.00 -8.46 -5.11
C ILE A 39 -13.56 -8.63 -5.55
N LEU A 40 -12.63 -8.18 -4.71
CA LEU A 40 -11.19 -8.28 -4.96
C LEU A 40 -10.62 -9.56 -4.34
N SER A 41 -9.45 -9.99 -4.83
CA SER A 41 -8.76 -11.20 -4.40
C SER A 41 -8.33 -11.21 -2.91
N ASP A 42 -8.37 -10.06 -2.24
CA ASP A 42 -8.17 -9.94 -0.79
C ASP A 42 -9.47 -10.10 0.01
N GLY A 43 -10.58 -10.42 -0.67
CA GLY A 43 -11.92 -10.55 -0.10
C GLY A 43 -12.65 -9.23 0.11
N SER A 44 -12.05 -8.08 -0.21
CA SER A 44 -12.70 -6.79 -0.02
C SER A 44 -13.77 -6.50 -1.07
N GLU A 45 -14.85 -5.86 -0.63
CA GLU A 45 -16.03 -5.58 -1.45
C GLU A 45 -16.15 -4.09 -1.77
N TRP A 46 -16.29 -3.79 -3.06
CA TRP A 46 -16.30 -2.45 -3.60
C TRP A 46 -17.49 -2.25 -4.52
N ARG A 47 -17.93 -1.00 -4.71
CA ARG A 47 -18.81 -0.69 -5.83
C ARG A 47 -18.07 -0.95 -7.14
N SER A 48 -18.80 -1.30 -8.18
CA SER A 48 -18.27 -1.59 -9.51
C SER A 48 -17.47 -0.43 -10.13
N ASP A 49 -17.62 0.79 -9.64
CA ASP A 49 -16.86 1.97 -10.05
C ASP A 49 -15.57 2.20 -9.25
N GLY A 50 -15.27 1.34 -8.25
CA GLY A 50 -14.10 1.45 -7.37
C GLY A 50 -14.13 2.64 -6.40
N ARG A 51 -15.13 3.52 -6.46
CA ARG A 51 -15.12 4.79 -5.71
C ARG A 51 -15.50 4.65 -4.24
N ARG A 52 -16.03 3.50 -3.85
CA ARG A 52 -16.56 3.28 -2.49
C ARG A 52 -16.61 1.81 -2.14
N GLN A 53 -16.29 1.49 -0.89
CA GLN A 53 -16.56 0.16 -0.33
C GLN A 53 -18.06 -0.16 -0.33
N TRP A 54 -18.41 -1.40 -0.64
CA TRP A 54 -19.79 -1.85 -0.80
C TRP A 54 -20.63 -1.65 0.47
N GLY A 55 -20.06 -2.00 1.63
CA GLY A 55 -20.73 -1.91 2.93
C GLY A 55 -20.96 -0.50 3.46
N PHE A 56 -20.40 0.55 2.83
CA PHE A 56 -20.52 1.92 3.34
C PHE A 56 -21.91 2.51 3.11
N ARG A 57 -22.60 2.90 4.19
CA ARG A 57 -23.98 3.41 4.19
C ARG A 57 -24.11 4.94 4.35
N GLY A 58 -23.00 5.66 4.57
CA GLY A 58 -23.04 7.12 4.75
C GLY A 58 -23.38 7.90 3.47
N SER A 59 -23.89 9.12 3.64
CA SER A 59 -24.23 10.04 2.55
C SER A 59 -22.99 10.66 1.88
N TYR A 60 -21.89 10.82 2.63
CA TYR A 60 -20.63 11.38 2.14
C TYR A 60 -19.49 10.39 2.35
N TYR A 61 -18.76 10.07 1.28
CA TYR A 61 -17.63 9.13 1.33
C TYR A 61 -16.30 9.85 1.11
N LYS A 62 -15.40 9.72 2.08
CA LYS A 62 -14.01 10.22 2.03
C LYS A 62 -13.01 9.10 2.34
N GLY A 63 -13.36 7.88 1.93
CA GLY A 63 -12.56 6.68 2.21
C GLY A 63 -11.56 6.37 1.10
N PRO A 64 -10.93 5.19 1.16
CA PRO A 64 -10.05 4.71 0.11
C PRO A 64 -10.81 4.46 -1.19
N VAL A 65 -10.11 4.40 -2.31
CA VAL A 65 -10.67 4.14 -3.64
C VAL A 65 -9.86 3.06 -4.35
N VAL A 66 -10.47 2.38 -5.30
CA VAL A 66 -9.81 1.42 -6.18
C VAL A 66 -9.55 2.09 -7.52
N GLU A 67 -8.31 2.01 -7.99
CA GLU A 67 -7.87 2.51 -9.30
C GLU A 67 -7.10 1.39 -10.04
N PRO A 68 -7.00 1.45 -11.38
CA PRO A 68 -6.16 0.53 -12.12
C PRO A 68 -4.70 0.62 -11.66
N ALA A 69 -4.04 -0.53 -11.46
CA ALA A 69 -2.67 -0.55 -10.99
C ALA A 69 -1.73 0.19 -11.95
N GLN A 70 -0.92 1.09 -11.40
CA GLN A 70 0.06 1.88 -12.15
C GLN A 70 1.48 1.34 -11.98
N PRO A 71 2.39 1.56 -12.95
CA PRO A 71 3.81 1.34 -12.75
C PRO A 71 4.31 2.11 -11.52
N GLY A 72 5.00 1.43 -10.61
CA GLY A 72 5.54 2.00 -9.37
C GLY A 72 4.65 1.85 -8.12
N ASP A 73 3.39 1.39 -8.25
CA ASP A 73 2.53 1.15 -7.08
C ASP A 73 3.12 0.07 -6.16
N GLU A 74 3.64 -1.02 -6.74
CA GLU A 74 4.30 -2.10 -6.00
C GLU A 74 5.50 -1.59 -5.20
N ASP A 75 6.34 -0.78 -5.82
CA ASP A 75 7.53 -0.20 -5.19
C ASP A 75 7.14 0.75 -4.05
N HIS A 76 6.13 1.59 -4.27
CA HIS A 76 5.62 2.49 -3.24
C HIS A 76 5.06 1.72 -2.05
N ILE A 77 4.26 0.68 -2.30
CA ILE A 77 3.69 -0.17 -1.25
C ILE A 77 4.79 -0.91 -0.51
N GLY A 78 5.77 -1.47 -1.23
CA GLY A 78 6.95 -2.14 -0.67
C GLY A 78 7.72 -1.21 0.25
N LYS A 79 8.06 -0.01 -0.23
CA LYS A 79 8.74 1.04 0.54
C LYS A 79 7.95 1.43 1.79
N ARG A 80 6.65 1.66 1.66
CA ARG A 80 5.76 1.99 2.80
C ARG A 80 5.76 0.89 3.86
N ARG A 81 5.63 -0.38 3.45
CA ARG A 81 5.66 -1.53 4.37
C ARG A 81 7.01 -1.65 5.09
N ALA A 82 8.11 -1.50 4.35
CA ALA A 82 9.45 -1.51 4.91
C ALA A 82 9.66 -0.40 5.94
N ILE A 83 9.27 0.85 5.63
CA ILE A 83 9.33 1.98 6.57
C ILE A 83 8.50 1.70 7.84
N GLY A 84 7.30 1.16 7.68
CA GLY A 84 6.44 0.79 8.81
C GLY A 84 7.07 -0.27 9.71
N ALA A 85 7.69 -1.30 9.13
CA ALA A 85 8.41 -2.34 9.87
C ALA A 85 9.62 -1.78 10.60
N LEU A 86 10.42 -0.92 9.95
CA LEU A 86 11.58 -0.26 10.56
C LEU A 86 11.19 0.64 11.72
N ARG A 87 10.10 1.41 11.60
CA ARG A 87 9.59 2.24 12.71
C ARG A 87 9.20 1.38 13.92
N LYS A 88 8.39 0.33 13.70
CA LYS A 88 8.00 -0.60 14.77
C LYS A 88 9.20 -1.27 15.42
N PHE A 89 10.17 -1.69 14.61
CA PHE A 89 11.42 -2.24 15.09
C PHE A 89 12.17 -1.24 15.97
N ALA A 90 12.39 -0.02 15.48
CA ALA A 90 13.09 1.05 16.21
C ALA A 90 12.37 1.41 17.51
N ASP A 91 11.04 1.53 17.50
CA ASP A 91 10.22 1.83 18.68
C ASP A 91 10.31 0.72 19.74
N SER A 92 10.64 -0.51 19.34
CA SER A 92 10.84 -1.64 20.24
C SER A 92 12.26 -1.79 20.80
N LEU A 93 13.23 -1.03 20.28
CA LEU A 93 14.63 -1.10 20.73
C LEU A 93 14.81 -0.44 22.10
N ASN A 94 15.45 -1.18 22.99
CA ASN A 94 15.89 -0.75 24.32
C ASN A 94 17.17 -1.51 24.72
N MET A 95 17.73 -1.20 25.89
CA MET A 95 18.96 -1.85 26.37
C MET A 95 18.80 -3.35 26.64
N ASP A 96 17.57 -3.83 26.85
CA ASP A 96 17.25 -5.23 27.13
C ASP A 96 16.85 -6.01 25.86
N THR A 97 16.92 -5.36 24.69
CA THR A 97 16.54 -5.98 23.43
C THR A 97 17.50 -7.13 23.10
N PRO A 98 17.01 -8.31 22.69
CA PRO A 98 17.83 -9.51 22.44
C PRO A 98 18.62 -9.43 21.12
N LEU A 99 19.12 -8.24 20.76
CA LEU A 99 19.98 -8.03 19.61
C LEU A 99 21.43 -7.87 20.08
N SER A 100 22.33 -8.61 19.45
CA SER A 100 23.75 -8.40 19.69
C SER A 100 24.20 -7.03 19.14
N ALA A 101 25.23 -6.47 19.77
CA ALA A 101 25.87 -5.25 19.28
C ALA A 101 26.36 -5.38 17.81
N GLU A 102 26.78 -6.58 17.42
CA GLU A 102 27.19 -6.88 16.04
C GLU A 102 26.02 -6.76 15.06
N ALA A 103 24.84 -7.29 15.42
CA ALA A 103 23.65 -7.18 14.58
C ALA A 103 23.21 -5.72 14.40
N LEU A 104 23.22 -4.93 15.49
CA LEU A 104 22.93 -3.50 15.45
C LEU A 104 23.92 -2.74 14.56
N ARG A 105 25.21 -3.10 14.62
CA ARG A 105 26.24 -2.45 13.81
C ARG A 105 26.07 -2.72 12.31
N ARG A 106 25.73 -3.96 11.93
CA ARG A 106 25.43 -4.30 10.52
C ARG A 106 24.24 -3.49 9.99
N ILE A 107 23.21 -3.25 10.81
CA ILE A 107 22.06 -2.40 10.44
C ILE A 107 22.53 -0.95 10.22
N LEU A 108 23.34 -0.40 11.13
CA LEU A 108 23.88 0.95 11.00
C LEU A 108 24.75 1.10 9.74
N ASP A 109 25.61 0.11 9.44
CA ASP A 109 26.48 0.14 8.27
C ASP A 109 25.66 0.21 6.96
N VAL A 110 24.55 -0.54 6.88
CA VAL A 110 23.65 -0.49 5.71
C VAL A 110 23.00 0.90 5.60
N VAL A 111 22.49 1.46 6.71
CA VAL A 111 21.88 2.79 6.72
C VAL A 111 22.87 3.88 6.28
N GLU A 112 24.11 3.82 6.75
CA GLU A 112 25.14 4.81 6.36
C GLU A 112 25.54 4.68 4.88
N ARG A 113 25.60 3.46 4.33
CA ARG A 113 25.83 3.27 2.88
C ARG A 113 24.72 3.89 2.03
N GLU A 114 23.47 3.68 2.42
CA GLU A 114 22.30 4.27 1.74
C GLU A 114 22.33 5.81 1.83
N LYS A 115 22.62 6.37 3.00
CA LYS A 115 22.80 7.82 3.18
C LYS A 115 23.93 8.38 2.29
N ALA A 116 25.05 7.67 2.21
CA ALA A 116 26.19 8.08 1.39
C ALA A 116 25.90 8.01 -0.12
N ALA A 117 25.07 7.07 -0.57
CA ALA A 117 24.62 7.00 -1.95
C ALA A 117 23.75 8.23 -2.32
N LEU A 118 22.82 8.62 -1.43
CA LEU A 118 21.99 9.81 -1.61
C LEU A 118 22.80 11.11 -1.67
N GLY A 119 23.94 11.18 -0.98
CA GLY A 119 24.85 12.33 -0.99
C GLY A 119 25.64 12.51 -2.30
N LYS A 120 25.66 11.52 -3.20
CA LYS A 120 26.39 11.55 -4.47
C LYS A 120 25.54 11.91 -5.69
N ASP A 121 24.22 11.76 -5.60
CA ASP A 121 23.28 12.05 -6.70
C ASP A 121 22.64 13.46 -6.60
N GLY A 122 23.05 14.26 -5.61
CA GLY A 122 22.54 15.61 -5.35
C GLY A 122 23.50 16.75 -5.71
N GLN A 123 24.52 16.51 -6.54
CA GLN A 123 25.51 17.50 -6.95
C GLN A 123 25.59 17.66 -8.47
#